data_AF-A0A0T1S4A1-F1
#
_entry.id   AF-A0A0T1S4A1-F1
#
_cell.length_a   1.000
_cell.length_b   1.000
_cell.length_c   1.000
_cell.angle_alpha   90.00
_cell.angle_beta   90.00
_cell.angle_gamma   90.00
#
_symmetry.space_group_name_H-M   'P 1'
#
loop_
_entity.id
_entity.type
_entity.pdbx_description
1 polymer ?
#
loop_
_entity_poly.entity_id
_entity_poly.type
_entity_poly.pdbx_seq_one_letter_code
_entity_poly.pdbx_strand_id
1 'polypeptide(L)' 'MTTVKKTPAPRRGSPKPLPVPPPCGTCAGTGETTTAVLVGRKHRAIDATQTGLCPDCFGTGTA' A
#
# COMPACT_ATOMS: atom_id res chain seq x y z
N MET A 1 -44.07 -42.17 18.23
CA MET A 1 -42.97 -41.36 18.79
C MET A 1 -42.46 -40.43 17.70
N THR A 2 -42.82 -39.16 17.74
CA THR A 2 -42.40 -38.17 16.72
C THR A 2 -41.07 -37.57 17.13
N THR A 3 -40.00 -37.91 16.41
CA THR A 3 -38.68 -37.32 16.66
C THR A 3 -38.59 -35.94 16.00
N VAL A 4 -38.29 -34.91 16.80
CA VAL A 4 -38.09 -33.54 16.33
C VAL A 4 -36.67 -33.43 15.78
N LYS A 5 -36.53 -33.18 14.48
CA LYS A 5 -35.23 -32.92 13.85
C LYS A 5 -34.68 -31.57 14.32
N LYS A 6 -33.53 -31.60 14.99
CA LYS A 6 -32.79 -30.42 15.45
C LYS A 6 -32.15 -29.71 14.25
N THR A 7 -32.49 -28.43 14.08
CA THR A 7 -31.92 -27.58 13.02
C THR A 7 -30.41 -27.39 13.24
N PRO A 8 -29.55 -27.65 12.24
CA PRO A 8 -28.12 -27.46 12.37
C PRO A 8 -27.78 -25.96 12.47
N ALA A 9 -26.80 -25.64 13.31
CA ALA A 9 -26.33 -24.26 13.50
C ALA A 9 -25.74 -23.69 12.19
N PRO A 10 -25.95 -22.39 11.90
CA PRO A 10 -25.37 -21.76 10.73
C PRO A 10 -23.84 -21.76 10.84
N ARG A 11 -23.17 -22.23 9.80
CA ARG A 11 -21.70 -22.20 9.73
C ARG A 11 -21.24 -20.75 9.61
N ARG A 12 -20.34 -20.33 10.49
CA ARG A 12 -19.71 -19.00 10.43
C ARG A 12 -18.93 -18.91 9.12
N GLY A 13 -19.38 -18.07 8.21
CA GLY A 13 -18.70 -17.82 6.95
C GLY A 13 -17.34 -17.16 7.20
N SER A 14 -16.37 -17.47 6.34
CA SER A 14 -15.05 -16.84 6.36
C SER A 14 -15.21 -15.31 6.19
N PRO A 15 -14.42 -14.49 6.91
CA PRO A 15 -14.43 -13.05 6.72
C PRO A 15 -14.15 -12.71 5.25
N LYS A 16 -14.91 -11.77 4.68
CA LYS A 16 -14.60 -11.24 3.35
C LYS A 16 -13.25 -10.53 3.39
N PRO A 17 -12.36 -10.71 2.39
CA PRO A 17 -11.15 -9.94 2.28
C PRO A 17 -11.49 -8.45 2.27
N LEU A 18 -10.76 -7.65 3.07
CA LEU A 18 -10.88 -6.20 2.99
C LEU A 18 -10.38 -5.73 1.61
N PRO A 19 -10.98 -4.66 1.06
CA PRO A 19 -10.44 -4.03 -0.14
C PRO A 19 -8.99 -3.62 0.09
N VAL A 20 -8.08 -4.05 -0.79
CA VAL A 20 -6.69 -3.61 -0.76
C VAL A 20 -6.67 -2.15 -1.26
N PRO A 21 -6.06 -1.21 -0.53
CA PRO A 21 -5.95 0.16 -0.99
C PRO A 21 -5.16 0.23 -2.30
N PRO A 22 -5.51 1.15 -3.20
CA PRO A 22 -4.82 1.27 -4.48
C PRO A 22 -3.35 1.69 -4.26
N PRO A 23 -2.43 1.25 -5.15
CA PRO A 23 -1.05 1.68 -5.08
C PRO A 23 -0.96 3.20 -5.24
N CYS A 24 0.00 3.81 -4.53
CA CYS A 24 0.23 5.24 -4.64
C CYS A 24 0.67 5.60 -6.07
N GLY A 25 -0.06 6.52 -6.70
CA GLY A 25 0.17 6.89 -8.10
C GLY A 25 1.52 7.57 -8.37
N THR A 26 2.10 8.23 -7.37
CA THR A 26 3.35 9.00 -7.54
C THR A 26 4.61 8.17 -7.36
N CYS A 27 4.59 7.15 -6.52
CA CYS A 27 5.70 6.19 -6.37
C CYS A 27 5.40 4.81 -6.99
N ALA A 28 4.27 4.64 -7.67
CA ALA A 28 3.80 3.35 -8.20
C ALA A 28 3.79 2.21 -7.16
N GLY A 29 3.62 2.58 -5.88
CA GLY A 29 3.58 1.66 -4.76
C GLY A 29 4.92 1.20 -4.18
N THR A 30 6.04 1.78 -4.61
CA THR A 30 7.35 1.52 -3.96
C THR A 30 7.46 2.16 -2.57
N GLY A 31 6.68 3.21 -2.29
CA GLY A 31 6.81 4.01 -1.07
C GLY A 31 7.95 5.04 -1.11
N GLU A 32 8.79 5.00 -2.13
CA GLU A 32 10.01 5.82 -2.23
C GLU A 32 10.14 6.47 -3.61
N THR A 33 10.74 7.65 -3.64
CA THR A 33 11.07 8.38 -4.87
C THR A 33 12.56 8.64 -4.92
N THR A 34 13.18 8.31 -6.06
CA THR A 34 14.61 8.54 -6.29
C THR A 34 14.79 9.75 -7.18
N THR A 35 15.61 10.70 -6.74
CA THR A 35 15.87 11.96 -7.47
C THR A 35 17.36 12.20 -7.57
N ALA A 36 17.80 12.78 -8.70
CA ALA A 36 19.19 13.20 -8.86
C ALA A 36 19.51 14.33 -7.88
N VAL A 37 20.69 14.25 -7.24
CA VAL A 37 21.14 15.30 -6.34
C VAL A 37 21.66 16.47 -7.16
N LEU A 38 21.11 17.66 -6.91
CA LEU A 38 21.49 18.89 -7.58
C LEU A 38 22.21 19.80 -6.58
N VAL A 39 23.42 20.25 -6.91
CA VAL A 39 24.28 21.01 -5.99
C VAL A 39 24.56 22.44 -6.46
N GLY A 40 24.81 23.31 -5.47
CA GLY A 40 25.15 24.71 -5.68
C GLY A 40 23.97 25.56 -6.19
N ARG A 41 24.22 26.87 -6.35
CA ARG A 41 23.17 27.84 -6.70
C ARG A 41 22.57 27.64 -8.10
N LYS A 42 23.21 26.83 -8.96
CA LYS A 42 22.76 26.54 -10.34
C LYS A 42 22.17 25.13 -10.51
N HIS A 43 21.93 24.39 -9.42
CA HIS A 43 21.35 23.04 -9.47
C HIS A 43 22.09 22.11 -10.45
N ARG A 44 23.41 22.04 -10.34
CA ARG A 44 24.22 21.14 -11.19
C ARG A 44 23.96 19.71 -10.75
N ALA A 45 23.55 18.85 -11.68
CA ALA A 45 23.46 17.42 -11.43
C ALA A 45 24.86 16.86 -11.18
N ILE A 46 24.96 16.01 -10.17
CA ILE A 46 26.10 15.14 -9.94
C ILE A 46 25.68 13.70 -10.22
N ASP A 47 26.63 12.80 -10.46
CA ASP A 47 26.38 11.36 -10.64
C ASP A 47 26.01 10.68 -9.29
N ALA A 48 25.14 11.32 -8.51
CA ALA A 48 24.58 10.82 -7.27
C ALA A 48 23.07 10.97 -7.28
N THR A 49 22.40 9.94 -6.80
CA THR A 49 20.95 9.90 -6.60
C THR A 49 20.64 9.79 -5.13
N GLN A 50 19.59 10.47 -4.69
CA GLN A 50 19.06 10.35 -3.35
C GLN A 50 17.69 9.69 -3.41
N THR A 51 17.52 8.63 -2.63
CA THR A 51 16.22 8.01 -2.39
C THR A 51 15.60 8.64 -1.17
N GLY A 52 14.33 9.04 -1.27
CA GLY A 52 13.56 9.56 -0.16
C GLY A 52 12.18 8.93 -0.11
N LEU A 53 11.51 9.09 1.03
CA LEU A 53 10.11 8.70 1.19
C LEU A 53 9.24 9.47 0.19
N CYS A 54 8.30 8.75 -0.43
CA CYS A 54 7.32 9.36 -1.31
C CYS A 54 6.48 10.37 -0.49
N PRO A 55 6.39 11.64 -0.93
CA PRO A 55 5.72 12.68 -0.15
C PRO A 55 4.21 12.47 -0.02
N ASP A 56 3.59 11.70 -0.92
CA ASP A 56 2.14 11.50 -0.93
C ASP A 56 1.70 10.31 -0.07
N CYS A 57 2.48 9.24 -0.05
CA CYS A 57 2.15 8.03 0.73
C CYS A 57 3.04 7.83 1.96
N PHE A 58 4.03 8.71 2.19
CA PHE A 58 4.94 8.66 3.34
C PHE A 58 5.57 7.27 3.57
N GLY A 59 5.87 6.54 2.50
CA GLY A 59 6.47 5.20 2.60
C GLY A 59 5.49 4.03 2.65
N THR A 60 4.18 4.25 2.68
CA THR A 60 3.20 3.14 2.73
C THR A 60 3.04 2.44 1.38
N GLY A 61 3.34 3.12 0.27
CA GLY A 61 3.14 2.60 -1.08
C GLY A 61 1.65 2.52 -1.50
N THR A 62 0.73 3.00 -0.67
CA THR A 62 -0.71 2.97 -0.95
C THR A 62 -1.31 4.36 -0.78
N ALA A 63 -2.29 4.70 -1.61
CA ALA A 63 -3.03 5.98 -1.55
C ALA A 63 -4.26 5.89 -0.63
#